data_AF-A0AB35BB44-F1
#
_entry.id   AF-A0AB35BB44-F1
#
_cell.length_a   1.000
_cell.length_b   1.000
_cell.length_c   1.000
_cell.angle_alpha   90.00
_cell.angle_beta   90.00
_cell.angle_gamma   90.00
#
_symmetry.space_group_name_H-M   'P 1'
#
loop_
_entity.id
_entity.type
_entity.pdbx_description
1 polymer ?
#
loop_
_entity_poly.entity_id
_entity_poly.type
_entity_poly.pdbx_seq_one_letter_code
_entity_poly.pdbx_strand_id
1 'polypeptide(L)'
;MSDSGTSSAGQRDAFARDDRLRLFAFTNAEKRAEYLWVLRAFDHARANYVVLLHAGEIAEILGRIAGDDQAGGAGGRLAADEITPLLEQLHLWGVLERSYDGSRAATLAEYRNRHFVYQFSQAGYLAFRAVEDVLGARLEDSALSRLALPDLLADMRELAEANRAADSDLIYRKLSRLDATLSDMATRAAQFYLTLGDLVRTTEITPESFLAHKDALLTHMREFSSDLARYAPKLAEAIAAVEETGIDPLIARAATSDERVFLALGEREEDWRSRWSGLKHWFVTEAGVSESDRLREGTMSAIAAVLSLLRRVTETRRGGVSRESQLRHLAGWFAAAPTEDAAHALYQVVFDLGRPRHLSMLHPDADVIPESRSWWEAPPVEISRTLAETGRTPSPGLPGRVQRNDASVRRLRDAQLAGQRARATAAKSLAAGGVYDRVLDEQETEVLLSLLNAALTARVPVSGRVNSSTGAENGVRLTLRPHDVSTTVETARGRLHLDRLQVSVQ
;
A
#
# COMPACT_ATOMS: atom_id res chain seq x y z
N MET A 1 -20.72 -33.45 40.94
CA MET A 1 -21.69 -32.36 40.71
C MET A 1 -20.90 -31.07 40.50
N SER A 2 -20.16 -30.95 39.40
CA SER A 2 -19.19 -29.84 39.20
C SER A 2 -18.98 -29.46 37.73
N ASP A 3 -19.86 -29.89 36.81
CA ASP A 3 -19.64 -29.76 35.35
C ASP A 3 -20.63 -28.80 34.66
N SER A 4 -21.46 -28.09 35.43
CA SER A 4 -22.47 -27.16 34.92
C SER A 4 -21.99 -25.71 34.80
N GLY A 5 -20.82 -25.35 35.34
CA GLY A 5 -20.30 -23.98 35.36
C GLY A 5 -19.71 -23.51 34.03
N THR A 6 -18.91 -24.38 33.38
CA THR A 6 -18.12 -24.04 32.19
C THR A 6 -18.97 -23.90 30.92
N SER A 7 -20.05 -24.71 30.81
CA SER A 7 -21.00 -24.64 29.69
C SER A 7 -21.80 -23.33 29.68
N SER A 8 -22.16 -22.80 30.87
CA SER A 8 -22.94 -21.55 30.97
C SER A 8 -22.12 -20.30 30.61
N ALA A 9 -20.80 -20.31 30.86
CA ALA A 9 -19.93 -19.19 30.52
C ALA A 9 -19.70 -19.09 29.00
N GLY A 10 -19.48 -20.23 28.32
CA GLY A 10 -19.36 -20.28 26.86
C GLY A 10 -20.65 -19.92 26.12
N GLN A 11 -21.82 -20.33 26.65
CA GLN A 11 -23.12 -19.92 26.09
C GLN A 11 -23.41 -18.43 26.28
N ARG A 12 -23.04 -17.85 27.43
CA ARG A 12 -23.19 -16.40 27.67
C ARG A 12 -22.27 -15.58 26.76
N ASP A 13 -21.04 -16.03 26.53
CA ASP A 13 -20.10 -15.34 25.64
C ASP A 13 -20.53 -15.44 24.16
N ALA A 14 -21.09 -16.57 23.73
CA ALA A 14 -21.70 -16.72 22.41
C ALA A 14 -22.93 -15.82 22.22
N PHE A 15 -23.81 -15.75 23.22
CA PHE A 15 -24.99 -14.88 23.19
C PHE A 15 -24.61 -13.39 23.20
N ALA A 16 -23.61 -13.00 24.00
CA ALA A 16 -23.08 -11.64 24.00
C ALA A 16 -22.41 -11.25 22.68
N ARG A 17 -21.79 -12.20 21.97
CA ARG A 17 -21.25 -11.98 20.62
C ARG A 17 -22.35 -11.81 19.58
N ASP A 18 -23.40 -12.62 19.64
CA ASP A 18 -24.55 -12.51 18.72
C ASP A 18 -25.30 -11.19 18.91
N ASP A 19 -25.52 -10.78 20.17
CA ASP A 19 -26.08 -9.47 20.52
C ASP A 19 -25.22 -8.30 20.00
N ARG A 20 -23.88 -8.45 19.98
CA ARG A 20 -22.98 -7.44 19.39
C ARG A 20 -23.04 -7.41 17.87
N LEU A 21 -23.23 -8.55 17.20
CA LEU A 21 -23.40 -8.59 15.74
C LEU A 21 -24.70 -7.89 15.30
N ARG A 22 -25.73 -7.92 16.14
CA ARG A 22 -26.99 -7.19 15.91
C ARG A 22 -26.81 -5.69 15.77
N LEU A 23 -25.75 -5.10 16.33
CA LEU A 23 -25.43 -3.68 16.17
C LEU A 23 -25.20 -3.27 14.71
N PHE A 24 -24.83 -4.21 13.83
CA PHE A 24 -24.65 -3.97 12.39
C PHE A 24 -25.91 -4.16 11.56
N ALA A 25 -27.05 -4.52 12.17
CA ALA A 25 -28.30 -4.82 11.45
C ALA A 25 -28.80 -3.66 10.56
N PHE A 26 -28.51 -2.41 10.94
CA PHE A 26 -28.91 -1.23 10.16
C PHE A 26 -28.23 -1.17 8.77
N THR A 27 -27.09 -1.84 8.58
CA THR A 27 -26.35 -1.86 7.31
C THR A 27 -27.04 -2.68 6.22
N ASN A 28 -27.81 -3.70 6.63
CA ASN A 28 -28.48 -4.65 5.72
C ASN A 28 -30.00 -4.48 5.68
N ALA A 29 -30.56 -3.50 6.39
CA ALA A 29 -32.00 -3.23 6.42
C ALA A 29 -32.49 -2.56 5.13
N GLU A 30 -33.79 -2.67 4.83
CA GLU A 30 -34.40 -2.02 3.66
C GLU A 30 -34.17 -0.50 3.68
N LYS A 31 -34.33 0.14 4.85
CA LYS A 31 -34.10 1.58 5.08
C LYS A 31 -32.66 1.95 5.50
N ARG A 32 -31.66 1.20 5.01
CA ARG A 32 -30.24 1.38 5.42
C ARG A 32 -29.71 2.81 5.21
N ALA A 33 -30.14 3.48 4.15
CA ALA A 33 -29.67 4.84 3.85
C ALA A 33 -30.20 5.83 4.88
N GLU A 34 -31.48 5.71 5.23
CA GLU A 34 -32.17 6.54 6.21
C GLU A 34 -31.59 6.32 7.61
N TYR A 35 -31.30 5.06 8.00
CA TYR A 35 -30.61 4.78 9.25
C TYR A 35 -29.22 5.43 9.31
N LEU A 36 -28.43 5.33 8.23
CA LEU A 36 -27.11 5.98 8.17
C LEU A 36 -27.21 7.50 8.31
N TRP A 37 -28.16 8.14 7.62
CA TRP A 37 -28.40 9.57 7.74
C TRP A 37 -28.76 9.98 9.17
N VAL A 38 -29.68 9.26 9.82
CA VAL A 38 -30.03 9.50 11.23
C VAL A 38 -28.80 9.39 12.12
N LEU A 39 -27.97 8.35 11.95
CA LEU A 39 -26.75 8.17 12.75
C LEU A 39 -25.69 9.26 12.48
N ARG A 40 -25.55 9.75 11.24
CA ARG A 40 -24.71 10.91 10.91
C ARG A 40 -25.18 12.19 11.58
N ALA A 41 -26.50 12.38 11.74
CA ALA A 41 -27.03 13.51 12.50
C ALA A 41 -26.61 13.44 13.97
N PHE A 42 -26.60 12.25 14.58
CA PHE A 42 -26.06 12.05 15.93
C PHE A 42 -24.56 12.33 16.00
N ASP A 43 -23.77 11.88 15.02
CA ASP A 43 -22.32 12.13 14.99
C ASP A 43 -22.01 13.62 14.85
N HIS A 44 -22.76 14.33 14.00
CA HIS A 44 -22.65 15.78 13.85
C HIS A 44 -23.06 16.53 15.12
N ALA A 45 -24.14 16.12 15.80
CA ALA A 45 -24.53 16.69 17.09
C ALA A 45 -23.44 16.48 18.15
N ARG A 46 -22.89 15.26 18.22
CA ARG A 46 -21.82 14.88 19.13
C ARG A 46 -20.53 15.67 18.87
N ALA A 47 -20.17 15.91 17.61
CA ALA A 47 -19.06 16.79 17.25
C ALA A 47 -19.26 18.24 17.73
N ASN A 48 -20.51 18.66 17.91
CA ASN A 48 -20.90 19.95 18.49
C ASN A 48 -21.27 19.87 19.99
N TYR A 49 -20.82 18.81 20.69
CA TYR A 49 -21.01 18.59 22.12
C TYR A 49 -22.47 18.40 22.57
N VAL A 50 -23.39 18.09 21.66
CA VAL A 50 -24.78 17.74 21.96
C VAL A 50 -24.93 16.22 21.94
N VAL A 51 -25.29 15.64 23.08
CA VAL A 51 -25.29 14.16 23.27
C VAL A 51 -26.69 13.56 23.15
N LEU A 52 -27.71 14.26 23.63
CA LEU A 52 -29.10 13.82 23.64
C LEU A 52 -29.88 14.56 22.55
N LEU A 53 -30.63 13.82 21.73
CA LEU A 53 -31.40 14.40 20.63
C LEU A 53 -32.83 13.88 20.60
N HIS A 54 -33.76 14.76 20.23
CA HIS A 54 -35.12 14.40 19.82
C HIS A 54 -35.25 14.26 18.30
N ALA A 55 -36.33 13.60 17.86
CA ALA A 55 -36.66 13.45 16.45
C ALA A 55 -36.73 14.80 15.68
N GLY A 56 -37.24 15.86 16.31
CA GLY A 56 -37.29 17.20 15.71
C GLY A 56 -35.91 17.83 15.50
N GLU A 57 -35.02 17.72 16.50
CA GLU A 57 -33.64 18.23 16.43
C GLU A 57 -32.84 17.46 15.36
N ILE A 58 -33.09 16.16 15.21
CA ILE A 58 -32.49 15.32 14.15
C ILE A 58 -32.96 15.78 12.77
N ALA A 59 -34.25 16.08 12.59
CA ALA A 59 -34.76 16.61 11.32
C ALA A 59 -34.09 17.94 10.94
N GLU A 60 -33.90 18.84 11.91
CA GLU A 60 -33.18 20.11 11.70
C GLU A 60 -31.70 19.89 11.35
N ILE A 61 -31.02 18.96 12.03
CA ILE A 61 -29.62 18.62 11.73
C ILE A 61 -29.50 18.01 10.33
N LEU A 62 -30.38 17.09 9.95
CA LEU A 62 -30.41 16.50 8.62
C LEU A 62 -30.62 17.55 7.53
N GLY A 63 -31.53 18.50 7.74
CA GLY A 63 -31.74 19.62 6.83
C GLY A 63 -30.50 20.48 6.62
N ARG A 64 -29.64 20.61 7.64
CA ARG A 64 -28.35 21.32 7.54
C ARG A 64 -27.29 20.50 6.79
N ILE A 65 -27.08 19.25 7.16
CA ILE A 65 -26.01 18.41 6.59
C ILE A 65 -26.31 18.03 5.13
N ALA A 66 -27.59 17.78 4.79
CA ALA A 66 -27.98 17.44 3.42
C ALA A 66 -27.87 18.61 2.43
N GLY A 67 -27.77 19.86 2.92
CA GLY A 67 -27.55 21.04 2.07
C GLY A 67 -26.14 21.11 1.46
N ASP A 68 -25.16 20.46 2.09
CA ASP A 68 -23.75 20.53 1.71
C ASP A 68 -23.31 19.38 0.77
N ASP A 69 -24.11 18.32 0.64
CA ASP A 69 -23.75 17.12 -0.12
C ASP A 69 -24.41 17.13 -1.52
N GLN A 70 -23.65 17.45 -2.58
CA GLN A 70 -24.16 17.45 -3.97
C GLN A 70 -24.44 16.05 -4.55
N ALA A 71 -24.11 14.98 -3.82
CA ALA A 71 -24.43 13.59 -4.18
C ALA A 71 -25.71 13.13 -3.45
N GLY A 72 -26.85 13.77 -3.77
CA GLY A 72 -28.14 13.55 -3.11
C GLY A 72 -28.64 12.11 -3.16
N GLY A 73 -28.40 11.35 -2.10
CA GLY A 73 -29.16 10.14 -1.76
C GLY A 73 -30.47 10.52 -1.06
N ALA A 74 -31.55 9.79 -1.32
CA ALA A 74 -32.92 10.05 -0.85
C ALA A 74 -33.12 10.18 0.69
N GLY A 75 -32.10 9.94 1.51
CA GLY A 75 -32.20 9.98 2.98
C GLY A 75 -31.96 11.34 3.65
N GLY A 76 -31.60 12.38 2.91
CA GLY A 76 -31.27 13.71 3.49
C GLY A 76 -32.47 14.59 3.88
N ARG A 77 -33.70 14.22 3.53
CA ARG A 77 -34.93 15.00 3.82
C ARG A 77 -36.00 14.13 4.49
N LEU A 78 -35.71 13.67 5.70
CA LEU A 78 -36.66 12.91 6.52
C LEU A 78 -37.46 13.86 7.42
N ALA A 79 -38.78 13.70 7.46
CA ALA A 79 -39.63 14.44 8.38
C ALA A 79 -39.63 13.80 9.79
N ALA A 80 -40.01 14.56 10.82
CA ALA A 80 -39.93 14.11 12.21
C ALA A 80 -40.78 12.85 12.52
N ASP A 81 -41.91 12.69 11.82
CA ASP A 81 -42.78 11.51 11.86
C ASP A 81 -42.13 10.27 11.22
N GLU A 82 -41.31 10.45 10.19
CA GLU A 82 -40.55 9.38 9.54
C GLU A 82 -39.31 8.97 10.35
N ILE A 83 -38.73 9.88 11.13
CA ILE A 83 -37.55 9.65 11.97
C ILE A 83 -37.91 8.80 13.20
N THR A 84 -39.08 9.03 13.79
CA THR A 84 -39.52 8.33 15.01
C THR A 84 -39.43 6.80 14.92
N PRO A 85 -39.99 6.12 13.89
CA PRO A 85 -39.86 4.67 13.76
C PRO A 85 -38.41 4.20 13.53
N LEU A 86 -37.57 5.03 12.89
CA LEU A 86 -36.15 4.70 12.72
C LEU A 86 -35.40 4.70 14.06
N LEU A 87 -35.69 5.68 14.93
CA LEU A 87 -35.11 5.76 16.27
C LEU A 87 -35.53 4.59 17.15
N GLU A 88 -36.80 4.19 17.09
CA GLU A 88 -37.28 3.00 17.80
C GLU A 88 -36.55 1.73 17.33
N GLN A 89 -36.36 1.57 16.01
CA GLN A 89 -35.66 0.40 15.48
C GLN A 89 -34.16 0.40 15.84
N LEU A 90 -33.48 1.55 15.76
CA LEU A 90 -32.08 1.71 16.17
C LEU A 90 -31.90 1.44 17.67
N HIS A 91 -32.90 1.79 18.48
CA HIS A 91 -32.93 1.43 19.89
C HIS A 91 -33.10 -0.08 20.10
N LEU A 92 -34.01 -0.73 19.37
CA LEU A 92 -34.21 -2.18 19.43
C LEU A 92 -32.97 -2.98 19.00
N TRP A 93 -32.14 -2.43 18.11
CA TRP A 93 -30.85 -3.00 17.73
C TRP A 93 -29.72 -2.68 18.72
N GLY A 94 -29.98 -1.87 19.75
CA GLY A 94 -28.98 -1.50 20.75
C GLY A 94 -27.97 -0.44 20.27
N VAL A 95 -28.18 0.15 19.10
CA VAL A 95 -27.32 1.23 18.56
C VAL A 95 -27.56 2.53 19.33
N LEU A 96 -28.83 2.82 19.65
CA LEU A 96 -29.23 3.97 20.44
C LEU A 96 -29.79 3.56 21.80
N GLU A 97 -29.48 4.36 22.82
CA GLU A 97 -30.18 4.33 24.10
C GLU A 97 -31.30 5.34 24.10
N ARG A 98 -32.40 4.98 24.77
CA ARG A 98 -33.61 5.79 24.87
C ARG A 98 -33.81 6.19 26.32
N SER A 99 -33.86 7.48 26.60
CA SER A 99 -34.25 8.00 27.91
C SER A 99 -35.46 8.94 27.79
N TYR A 100 -36.18 9.11 28.89
CA TYR A 100 -37.37 9.94 28.94
C TYR A 100 -37.00 11.33 29.46
N ASP A 101 -37.33 12.36 28.70
CA ASP A 101 -37.19 13.75 29.15
C ASP A 101 -38.57 14.35 29.43
N GLY A 102 -38.92 14.45 30.72
CA GLY A 102 -40.18 15.02 31.19
C GLY A 102 -40.16 16.55 31.35
N SER A 103 -39.03 17.21 31.09
CA SER A 103 -38.83 18.64 31.43
C SER A 103 -39.38 19.62 30.37
N ARG A 104 -39.72 19.12 29.17
CA ARG A 104 -40.04 19.95 27.99
C ARG A 104 -41.53 20.07 27.64
N ALA A 105 -42.44 19.57 28.49
CA ALA A 105 -43.88 19.61 28.21
C ALA A 105 -44.48 20.98 28.52
N ALA A 106 -44.76 21.80 27.49
CA ALA A 106 -45.48 23.07 27.63
C ALA A 106 -47.00 22.86 27.71
N THR A 107 -47.53 21.71 27.25
CA THR A 107 -48.96 21.37 27.31
C THR A 107 -49.23 19.90 27.69
N LEU A 108 -50.43 19.62 28.21
CA LEU A 108 -50.87 18.25 28.59
C LEU A 108 -51.00 17.31 27.37
N ALA A 109 -51.22 17.88 26.18
CA ALA A 109 -51.24 17.15 24.91
C ALA A 109 -49.83 16.76 24.45
N GLU A 110 -48.85 17.66 24.62
CA GLU A 110 -47.42 17.37 24.38
C GLU A 110 -46.89 16.35 25.40
N TYR A 111 -47.26 16.46 26.69
CA TYR A 111 -46.89 15.48 27.72
C TYR A 111 -47.32 14.03 27.41
N ARG A 112 -48.41 13.84 26.65
CA ARG A 112 -48.92 12.54 26.23
C ARG A 112 -48.24 11.99 24.97
N ASN A 113 -47.55 12.82 24.19
CA ASN A 113 -46.68 12.36 23.11
C ASN A 113 -45.35 11.93 23.70
N ARG A 114 -44.88 10.75 23.32
CA ARG A 114 -43.72 10.07 23.91
C ARG A 114 -42.42 10.86 23.64
N HIS A 115 -42.11 11.84 24.49
CA HIS A 115 -40.86 12.61 24.44
C HIS A 115 -39.67 11.78 24.91
N PHE A 116 -39.21 10.90 24.04
CA PHE A 116 -37.94 10.22 24.22
C PHE A 116 -36.82 11.07 23.63
N VAL A 117 -35.72 11.15 24.37
CA VAL A 117 -34.42 11.55 23.85
C VAL A 117 -33.62 10.29 23.58
N TYR A 118 -32.78 10.37 22.56
CA TYR A 118 -31.93 9.29 22.14
C TYR A 118 -30.47 9.74 22.22
N GLN A 119 -29.58 8.80 22.48
CA GLN A 119 -28.13 8.97 22.38
C GLN A 119 -27.52 7.69 21.84
N PHE A 120 -26.28 7.77 21.34
CA PHE A 120 -25.53 6.57 21.05
C PHE A 120 -25.30 5.74 22.31
N SER A 121 -25.49 4.42 22.21
CA SER A 121 -24.82 3.50 23.14
C SER A 121 -23.32 3.48 22.81
N GLN A 122 -22.47 3.13 23.78
CA GLN A 122 -21.02 3.04 23.53
C GLN A 122 -20.71 2.06 22.39
N ALA A 123 -21.34 0.89 22.39
CA ALA A 123 -21.13 -0.13 21.37
C ALA A 123 -21.77 0.27 20.02
N GLY A 124 -22.91 0.96 20.05
CA GLY A 124 -23.59 1.49 18.86
C GLY A 124 -22.77 2.55 18.14
N TYR A 125 -22.12 3.45 18.88
CA TYR A 125 -21.20 4.43 18.30
C TYR A 125 -20.01 3.77 17.62
N LEU A 126 -19.40 2.75 18.25
CA LEU A 126 -18.30 2.00 17.64
C LEU A 126 -18.73 1.27 16.37
N ALA A 127 -19.92 0.66 16.36
CA ALA A 127 -20.47 0.01 15.17
C ALA A 127 -20.72 1.02 14.04
N PHE A 128 -21.32 2.18 14.34
CA PHE A 128 -21.50 3.27 13.38
C PHE A 128 -20.16 3.77 12.82
N ARG A 129 -19.18 4.05 13.68
CA ARG A 129 -17.84 4.49 13.27
C ARG A 129 -17.16 3.48 12.37
N ALA A 130 -17.22 2.19 12.70
CA ALA A 130 -16.65 1.14 11.85
C ALA A 130 -17.29 1.11 10.45
N VAL A 131 -18.60 1.35 10.35
CA VAL A 131 -19.30 1.43 9.07
C VAL A 131 -18.91 2.68 8.29
N GLU A 132 -18.87 3.85 8.93
CA GLU A 132 -18.42 5.10 8.28
C GLU A 132 -16.95 5.03 7.85
N ASP A 133 -16.07 4.42 8.65
CA ASP A 133 -14.67 4.24 8.29
C ASP A 133 -14.53 3.35 7.04
N VAL A 134 -15.39 2.32 6.89
CA VAL A 134 -15.45 1.48 5.68
C VAL A 134 -16.02 2.26 4.48
N LEU A 135 -17.10 3.02 4.67
CA LEU A 135 -17.73 3.81 3.60
C LEU A 135 -16.85 4.99 3.15
N GLY A 136 -16.09 5.56 4.08
CA GLY A 136 -15.18 6.68 3.88
C GLY A 136 -13.77 6.27 3.44
N ALA A 137 -13.44 4.97 3.41
CA ALA A 137 -12.12 4.48 3.01
C ALA A 137 -11.79 4.88 1.56
N ARG A 138 -11.02 5.96 1.39
CA ARG A 138 -10.47 6.41 0.09
C ARG A 138 -8.98 6.09 0.02
N LEU A 139 -8.47 5.84 -1.19
CA LEU A 139 -7.03 5.65 -1.42
C LEU A 139 -6.18 6.83 -0.94
N GLU A 140 -6.74 8.04 -0.98
CA GLU A 140 -6.06 9.32 -0.73
C GLU A 140 -5.73 9.56 0.77
N ASP A 141 -6.43 8.89 1.69
CA ASP A 141 -6.22 9.08 3.14
C ASP A 141 -5.06 8.24 3.71
N SER A 142 -4.46 7.38 2.87
CA SER A 142 -3.31 6.56 3.24
C SER A 142 -2.00 7.37 3.20
N ALA A 143 -1.80 8.27 4.17
CA ALA A 143 -0.53 8.95 4.35
C ALA A 143 0.26 8.33 5.53
N LEU A 144 1.47 7.84 5.26
CA LEU A 144 2.50 7.61 6.27
C LEU A 144 2.72 8.91 7.05
N SER A 145 2.58 8.82 8.38
CA SER A 145 2.64 9.97 9.28
C SER A 145 4.04 10.60 9.24
N ARG A 146 4.14 11.80 8.66
CA ARG A 146 5.41 12.53 8.46
C ARG A 146 5.98 13.16 9.74
N LEU A 147 5.23 13.22 10.83
CA LEU A 147 5.57 14.06 12.00
C LEU A 147 5.66 13.31 13.33
N ALA A 148 5.48 11.98 13.37
CA ALA A 148 5.41 11.24 14.63
C ALA A 148 6.77 10.92 15.27
N LEU A 149 7.83 10.69 14.48
CA LEU A 149 9.12 10.18 15.00
C LEU A 149 9.91 11.18 15.88
N PRO A 150 9.98 12.49 15.53
CA PRO A 150 10.63 13.47 16.40
C PRO A 150 9.89 13.62 17.74
N ASP A 151 8.56 13.61 17.71
CA ASP A 151 7.70 13.72 18.89
C ASP A 151 7.83 12.49 19.80
N LEU A 152 7.84 11.27 19.21
CA LEU A 152 8.13 10.03 19.93
C LEU A 152 9.49 10.10 20.65
N LEU A 153 10.51 10.65 19.98
CA LEU A 153 11.84 10.77 20.59
C LEU A 153 11.85 11.78 21.76
N ALA A 154 11.12 12.89 21.63
CA ALA A 154 10.96 13.86 22.71
C ALA A 154 10.20 13.24 23.90
N ASP A 155 9.09 12.57 23.63
CA ASP A 155 8.27 11.90 24.65
C ASP A 155 9.04 10.77 25.36
N MET A 156 9.90 10.02 24.66
CA MET A 156 10.78 9.01 25.28
C MET A 156 11.78 9.63 26.26
N ARG A 157 12.39 10.76 25.89
CA ARG A 157 13.34 11.46 26.76
C ARG A 157 12.64 12.02 27.99
N GLU A 158 11.49 12.64 27.80
CA GLU A 158 10.67 13.16 28.91
C GLU A 158 10.17 12.02 29.81
N LEU A 159 9.84 10.85 29.26
CA LEU A 159 9.47 9.67 30.04
C LEU A 159 10.62 9.20 30.95
N ALA A 160 11.85 9.17 30.44
CA ALA A 160 13.02 8.82 31.25
C ALA A 160 13.22 9.82 32.41
N GLU A 161 13.11 11.13 32.14
CA GLU A 161 13.20 12.16 33.19
C GLU A 161 12.07 12.01 34.22
N ALA A 162 10.83 11.81 33.77
CA ALA A 162 9.67 11.62 34.64
C ALA A 162 9.83 10.40 35.55
N ASN A 163 10.40 9.30 35.03
CA ASN A 163 10.65 8.10 35.83
C ASN A 163 11.75 8.31 36.88
N ARG A 164 12.80 9.07 36.57
CA ARG A 164 13.82 9.46 37.56
C ARG A 164 13.25 10.38 38.64
N ALA A 165 12.35 11.29 38.26
CA ALA A 165 11.67 12.19 39.18
C ALA A 165 10.51 11.51 39.96
N ALA A 166 10.17 10.27 39.61
CA ALA A 166 9.03 9.52 40.16
C ALA A 166 7.66 10.23 40.00
N ASP A 167 7.47 10.95 38.90
CA ASP A 167 6.22 11.65 38.58
C ASP A 167 5.24 10.69 37.87
N SER A 168 4.36 10.05 38.65
CA SER A 168 3.42 9.05 38.16
C SER A 168 2.46 9.57 37.07
N ASP A 169 1.96 10.80 37.22
CA ASP A 169 0.97 11.36 36.29
C ASP A 169 1.61 11.75 34.95
N LEU A 170 2.85 12.25 34.99
CA LEU A 170 3.60 12.51 33.77
C LEU A 170 4.01 11.20 33.07
N ILE A 171 4.43 10.18 33.82
CA ILE A 171 4.73 8.83 33.28
C ILE A 171 3.51 8.27 32.54
N TYR A 172 2.34 8.25 33.20
CA TYR A 172 1.10 7.72 32.61
C TYR A 172 0.73 8.46 31.31
N ARG A 173 0.75 9.80 31.33
CA ARG A 173 0.44 10.60 30.13
C ARG A 173 1.41 10.34 28.98
N LYS A 174 2.72 10.29 29.27
CA LYS A 174 3.74 10.06 28.24
C LYS A 174 3.66 8.65 27.67
N LEU A 175 3.54 7.63 28.52
CA LEU A 175 3.42 6.25 28.09
C LEU A 175 2.15 6.03 27.25
N SER A 176 1.03 6.64 27.64
CA SER A 176 -0.22 6.61 26.87
C SER A 176 -0.09 7.29 25.51
N ARG A 177 0.56 8.46 25.45
CA ARG A 177 0.79 9.19 24.19
C ARG A 177 1.72 8.41 23.25
N LEU A 178 2.77 7.80 23.79
CA LEU A 178 3.70 6.96 23.04
C LEU A 178 2.99 5.74 22.43
N ASP A 179 2.19 5.03 23.22
CA ASP A 179 1.37 3.88 22.79
C ASP A 179 0.39 4.27 21.67
N ALA A 180 -0.36 5.36 21.87
CA ALA A 180 -1.32 5.86 20.89
C ALA A 180 -0.64 6.29 19.57
N THR A 181 0.47 7.03 19.66
CA THR A 181 1.20 7.53 18.48
C THR A 181 1.82 6.37 17.69
N LEU A 182 2.39 5.38 18.38
CA LEU A 182 2.96 4.20 17.73
C LEU A 182 1.89 3.33 17.06
N SER A 183 0.76 3.12 17.74
CA SER A 183 -0.37 2.35 17.23
C SER A 183 -1.01 3.00 15.99
N ASP A 184 -1.19 4.32 16.00
CA ASP A 184 -1.65 5.09 14.84
C ASP A 184 -0.67 4.95 13.67
N MET A 185 0.64 5.09 13.93
CA MET A 185 1.68 4.94 12.90
C MET A 185 1.66 3.53 12.29
N ALA A 186 1.57 2.47 13.10
CA ALA A 186 1.52 1.09 12.63
C ALA A 186 0.27 0.82 11.78
N THR A 187 -0.88 1.32 12.22
CA THR A 187 -2.17 1.18 11.51
C THR A 187 -2.13 1.87 10.15
N ARG A 188 -1.69 3.14 10.11
CA ARG A 188 -1.55 3.90 8.85
C ARG A 188 -0.57 3.25 7.89
N ALA A 189 0.55 2.74 8.40
CA ALA A 189 1.53 2.07 7.56
C ALA A 189 0.97 0.76 6.97
N ALA A 190 0.29 -0.07 7.75
CA ALA A 190 -0.35 -1.28 7.27
C ALA A 190 -1.39 -0.97 6.18
N GLN A 191 -2.26 0.03 6.40
CA GLN A 191 -3.24 0.46 5.42
C GLN A 191 -2.59 0.97 4.13
N PHE A 192 -1.54 1.79 4.25
CA PHE A 192 -0.78 2.29 3.09
C PHE A 192 -0.21 1.16 2.22
N TYR A 193 0.40 0.14 2.82
CA TYR A 193 0.96 -0.96 2.03
C TYR A 193 -0.10 -1.87 1.41
N LEU A 194 -1.25 -2.06 2.05
CA LEU A 194 -2.38 -2.76 1.46
C LEU A 194 -2.88 -2.02 0.22
N THR A 195 -3.15 -0.72 0.36
CA THR A 195 -3.58 0.15 -0.74
C THR A 195 -2.57 0.17 -1.88
N LEU A 196 -1.27 0.26 -1.58
CA LEU A 196 -0.22 0.22 -2.57
C LEU A 196 -0.11 -1.15 -3.26
N GLY A 197 -0.28 -2.23 -2.52
CA GLY A 197 -0.32 -3.59 -3.06
C GLY A 197 -1.46 -3.77 -4.06
N ASP A 198 -2.64 -3.24 -3.75
CA ASP A 198 -3.77 -3.22 -4.68
C ASP A 198 -3.52 -2.32 -5.88
N LEU A 199 -2.87 -1.16 -5.68
CA LEU A 199 -2.47 -0.25 -6.76
C LEU A 199 -1.53 -0.93 -7.78
N VAL A 200 -0.62 -1.76 -7.29
CA VAL A 200 0.34 -2.51 -8.13
C VAL A 200 -0.32 -3.71 -8.83
N ARG A 201 -1.34 -4.32 -8.20
CA ARG A 201 -2.01 -5.53 -8.71
C ARG A 201 -3.18 -5.25 -9.64
N THR A 202 -3.91 -4.17 -9.45
CA THR A 202 -5.13 -3.89 -10.23
C THR A 202 -4.79 -3.31 -11.60
N THR A 203 -5.30 -3.96 -12.66
CA THR A 203 -5.26 -3.47 -14.04
C THR A 203 -6.24 -2.32 -14.31
N GLU A 204 -7.04 -1.94 -13.32
CA GLU A 204 -8.17 -1.02 -13.43
C GLU A 204 -7.81 0.44 -13.13
N ILE A 205 -6.64 0.70 -12.53
CA ILE A 205 -6.19 2.07 -12.35
C ILE A 205 -5.80 2.62 -13.70
N THR A 206 -6.48 3.71 -14.09
CA THR A 206 -6.10 4.49 -15.25
C THR A 206 -4.63 4.92 -15.07
N PRO A 207 -3.73 4.53 -15.98
CA PRO A 207 -2.32 4.92 -15.93
C PRO A 207 -2.12 6.43 -15.70
N GLU A 208 -3.08 7.24 -16.14
CA GLU A 208 -3.14 8.70 -15.98
C GLU A 208 -3.28 9.13 -14.51
N SER A 209 -4.15 8.47 -13.72
CA SER A 209 -4.34 8.78 -12.29
C SER A 209 -3.09 8.43 -11.47
N PHE A 210 -2.47 7.29 -11.77
CA PHE A 210 -1.21 6.90 -11.14
C PHE A 210 -0.06 7.85 -11.51
N LEU A 211 0.06 8.23 -12.79
CA LEU A 211 1.10 9.15 -13.25
C LEU A 211 0.97 10.55 -12.63
N ALA A 212 -0.26 11.01 -12.35
CA ALA A 212 -0.50 12.31 -11.71
C ALA A 212 0.07 12.37 -10.28
N HIS A 213 0.02 11.26 -9.55
CA HIS A 213 0.41 11.22 -8.14
C HIS A 213 1.77 10.53 -7.88
N LYS A 214 2.44 10.00 -8.93
CA LYS A 214 3.67 9.20 -8.79
C LYS A 214 4.79 9.91 -8.04
N ASP A 215 4.98 11.21 -8.30
CA ASP A 215 6.11 11.96 -7.74
C ASP A 215 5.85 12.26 -6.27
N ALA A 216 4.60 12.58 -5.91
CA ALA A 216 4.18 12.72 -4.52
C ALA A 216 4.35 11.41 -3.74
N LEU A 217 3.90 10.28 -4.31
CA LEU A 217 4.04 8.95 -3.72
C LEU A 217 5.51 8.57 -3.50
N LEU A 218 6.34 8.68 -4.53
CA LEU A 218 7.76 8.33 -4.45
C LEU A 218 8.54 9.22 -3.49
N THR A 219 8.28 10.54 -3.50
CA THR A 219 8.89 11.46 -2.54
C THR A 219 8.52 11.08 -1.12
N HIS A 220 7.23 10.88 -0.86
CA HIS A 220 6.73 10.58 0.48
C HIS A 220 7.26 9.25 1.04
N MET A 221 7.35 8.20 0.21
CA MET A 221 7.97 6.94 0.61
C MET A 221 9.48 7.08 0.91
N ARG A 222 10.21 7.88 0.13
CA ARG A 222 11.65 8.13 0.34
C ARG A 222 11.91 8.94 1.60
N GLU A 223 11.08 9.97 1.86
CA GLU A 223 11.11 10.78 3.07
C GLU A 223 10.87 9.90 4.29
N PHE A 224 9.79 9.12 4.30
CA PHE A 224 9.46 8.22 5.41
C PHE A 224 10.58 7.22 5.71
N SER A 225 11.15 6.58 4.68
CA SER A 225 12.25 5.63 4.86
C SER A 225 13.53 6.31 5.39
N SER A 226 13.79 7.55 4.95
CA SER A 226 14.93 8.35 5.43
C SER A 226 14.73 8.78 6.89
N ASP A 227 13.52 9.16 7.27
CA ASP A 227 13.19 9.53 8.64
C ASP A 227 13.28 8.32 9.57
N LEU A 228 12.77 7.15 9.18
CA LEU A 228 12.98 5.92 9.95
C LEU A 228 14.47 5.61 10.13
N ALA A 229 15.27 5.68 9.06
CA ALA A 229 16.71 5.46 9.15
C ALA A 229 17.42 6.46 10.09
N ARG A 230 16.91 7.71 10.16
CA ARG A 230 17.46 8.77 10.99
C ARG A 230 17.06 8.68 12.47
N TYR A 231 15.82 8.27 12.75
CA TYR A 231 15.24 8.32 14.10
C TYR A 231 15.24 6.96 14.80
N ALA A 232 15.20 5.82 14.09
CA ALA A 232 15.20 4.50 14.72
C ALA A 232 16.40 4.27 15.66
N PRO A 233 17.66 4.59 15.29
CA PRO A 233 18.78 4.45 16.21
C PRO A 233 18.67 5.33 17.46
N LYS A 234 18.14 6.56 17.30
CA LYS A 234 17.96 7.51 18.41
C LYS A 234 16.85 7.07 19.37
N LEU A 235 15.79 6.46 18.82
CA LEU A 235 14.70 5.88 19.59
C LEU A 235 15.18 4.64 20.34
N ALA A 236 16.02 3.80 19.73
CA ALA A 236 16.65 2.68 20.43
C ALA A 236 17.51 3.15 21.62
N GLU A 237 18.33 4.20 21.43
CA GLU A 237 19.08 4.83 22.52
C GLU A 237 18.17 5.41 23.62
N ALA A 238 17.08 6.08 23.23
CA ALA A 238 16.13 6.64 24.19
C ALA A 238 15.38 5.56 24.97
N ILE A 239 15.04 4.43 24.33
CA ILE A 239 14.45 3.25 25.01
C ILE A 239 15.44 2.69 26.03
N ALA A 240 16.71 2.52 25.65
CA ALA A 240 17.75 2.07 26.60
C ALA A 240 17.87 3.02 27.80
N ALA A 241 17.83 4.33 27.55
CA ALA A 241 17.85 5.34 28.62
C ALA A 241 16.62 5.27 29.55
N VAL A 242 15.45 4.88 29.04
CA VAL A 242 14.26 4.60 29.88
C VAL A 242 14.48 3.31 30.68
N GLU A 243 15.00 2.24 30.07
CA GLU A 243 15.27 0.97 30.76
C GLU A 243 16.25 1.13 31.93
N GLU A 244 17.28 1.97 31.78
CA GLU A 244 18.24 2.32 32.84
C GLU A 244 17.58 2.98 34.06
N THR A 245 16.42 3.62 33.89
CA THR A 245 15.68 4.24 35.02
C THR A 245 14.84 3.23 35.81
N GLY A 246 14.73 1.98 35.34
CA GLY A 246 13.97 0.91 35.96
C GLY A 246 12.54 0.80 35.39
N ILE A 247 12.26 -0.31 34.70
CA ILE A 247 10.96 -0.56 34.06
C ILE A 247 9.88 -0.98 35.05
N ASP A 248 10.16 -1.87 36.01
CA ASP A 248 9.14 -2.29 36.97
C ASP A 248 8.55 -1.12 37.79
N PRO A 249 9.35 -0.16 38.31
CA PRO A 249 8.84 1.05 38.93
C PRO A 249 8.02 1.93 37.98
N LEU A 250 8.44 2.04 36.71
CA LEU A 250 7.75 2.81 35.68
C LEU A 250 6.34 2.25 35.44
N ILE A 251 6.23 0.93 35.27
CA ILE A 251 4.97 0.23 35.03
C ILE A 251 4.04 0.34 36.25
N ALA A 252 4.56 0.14 37.46
CA ALA A 252 3.76 0.27 38.68
C ALA A 252 3.20 1.70 38.87
N ARG A 253 4.01 2.73 38.58
CA ARG A 253 3.58 4.14 38.63
C ARG A 253 2.52 4.46 37.58
N ALA A 254 2.73 3.99 36.34
CA ALA A 254 1.76 4.15 35.26
C ALA A 254 0.41 3.48 35.61
N ALA A 255 0.45 2.25 36.15
CA ALA A 255 -0.75 1.50 36.54
C ALA A 255 -1.52 2.15 37.69
N THR A 256 -0.82 2.85 38.59
CA THR A 256 -1.42 3.57 39.72
C THR A 256 -2.16 4.82 39.26
N SER A 257 -1.59 5.60 38.33
CA SER A 257 -2.23 6.79 37.76
C SER A 257 -3.26 6.47 36.66
N ASP A 258 -3.46 5.20 36.34
CA ASP A 258 -4.41 4.75 35.33
C ASP A 258 -5.86 4.80 35.84
N GLU A 259 -6.70 5.62 35.20
CA GLU A 259 -8.08 5.89 35.62
C GLU A 259 -9.09 4.79 35.23
N ARG A 260 -8.67 3.68 34.61
CA ARG A 260 -9.56 2.58 34.20
C ARG A 260 -10.12 1.81 35.39
N VAL A 261 -11.19 2.34 35.99
CA VAL A 261 -11.81 1.88 37.25
C VAL A 261 -12.19 0.39 37.27
N PHE A 262 -12.55 -0.18 36.11
CA PHE A 262 -13.01 -1.58 36.02
C PHE A 262 -11.89 -2.63 35.93
N LEU A 263 -10.62 -2.22 35.82
CA LEU A 263 -9.47 -3.13 35.81
C LEU A 263 -8.82 -3.16 37.19
N ALA A 264 -8.46 -4.35 37.68
CA ALA A 264 -7.65 -4.48 38.88
C ALA A 264 -6.21 -3.98 38.63
N LEU A 265 -5.51 -3.54 39.68
CA LEU A 265 -4.17 -2.95 39.55
C LEU A 265 -3.19 -3.89 38.83
N GLY A 266 -3.19 -5.19 39.17
CA GLY A 266 -2.32 -6.18 38.51
C GLY A 266 -2.63 -6.37 37.01
N GLU A 267 -3.90 -6.22 36.60
CA GLU A 267 -4.28 -6.27 35.18
C GLU A 267 -3.78 -5.02 34.43
N ARG A 268 -3.80 -3.85 35.09
CA ARG A 268 -3.25 -2.61 34.53
C ARG A 268 -1.74 -2.70 34.38
N GLU A 269 -1.03 -3.25 35.36
CA GLU A 269 0.42 -3.48 35.27
C GLU A 269 0.78 -4.43 34.12
N GLU A 270 0.04 -5.53 33.95
CA GLU A 270 0.27 -6.47 32.85
C GLU A 270 0.02 -5.83 31.48
N ASP A 271 -1.05 -5.04 31.35
CA ASP A 271 -1.35 -4.28 30.13
C ASP A 271 -0.24 -3.27 29.80
N TRP A 272 0.21 -2.48 30.79
CA TRP A 272 1.31 -1.54 30.58
C TRP A 272 2.64 -2.22 30.25
N ARG A 273 2.92 -3.38 30.86
CA ARG A 273 4.10 -4.20 30.55
C ARG A 273 4.06 -4.71 29.11
N SER A 274 2.89 -5.18 28.65
CA SER A 274 2.67 -5.62 27.28
C SER A 274 2.88 -4.47 26.27
N ARG A 275 2.30 -3.29 26.55
CA ARG A 275 2.46 -2.09 25.71
C ARG A 275 3.92 -1.63 25.62
N TRP A 276 4.62 -1.61 26.75
CA TRP A 276 6.06 -1.29 26.76
C TRP A 276 6.88 -2.30 25.95
N SER A 277 6.60 -3.59 26.10
CA SER A 277 7.24 -4.65 25.31
C SER A 277 7.01 -4.47 23.81
N GLY A 278 5.77 -4.19 23.40
CA GLY A 278 5.41 -3.92 22.00
C GLY A 278 6.13 -2.69 21.46
N LEU A 279 6.20 -1.62 22.25
CA LEU A 279 6.93 -0.40 21.89
C LEU A 279 8.43 -0.66 21.72
N LYS A 280 9.04 -1.41 22.66
CA LYS A 280 10.45 -1.78 22.59
C LYS A 280 10.71 -2.61 21.33
N HIS A 281 9.91 -3.65 21.09
CA HIS A 281 10.05 -4.55 19.95
C HIS A 281 9.99 -3.82 18.60
N TRP A 282 9.25 -2.72 18.54
CA TRP A 282 9.14 -1.94 17.31
C TRP A 282 10.47 -1.35 16.84
N PHE A 283 11.32 -0.91 17.77
CA PHE A 283 12.59 -0.22 17.46
C PHE A 283 13.84 -1.02 17.84
N VAL A 284 13.73 -1.97 18.78
CA VAL A 284 14.83 -2.74 19.33
C VAL A 284 14.51 -4.22 19.24
N THR A 285 15.48 -5.02 18.80
CA THR A 285 15.40 -6.48 18.85
C THR A 285 16.71 -7.08 19.34
N GLU A 286 16.63 -8.14 20.15
CA GLU A 286 17.79 -8.89 20.63
C GLU A 286 18.34 -9.85 19.55
N ALA A 287 17.47 -10.32 18.65
CA ALA A 287 17.84 -11.15 17.51
C ALA A 287 16.85 -10.94 16.34
N GLY A 288 17.37 -10.66 15.14
CA GLY A 288 16.58 -10.46 13.93
C GLY A 288 16.42 -8.99 13.54
N VAL A 289 15.30 -8.66 12.89
CA VAL A 289 15.02 -7.34 12.29
C VAL A 289 13.87 -6.68 13.06
N SER A 290 14.08 -5.45 13.55
CA SER A 290 13.04 -4.66 14.24
C SER A 290 11.86 -4.40 13.30
N GLU A 291 10.65 -4.15 13.83
CA GLU A 291 9.51 -3.81 12.96
C GLU A 291 9.78 -2.52 12.17
N SER A 292 10.47 -1.55 12.77
CA SER A 292 10.89 -0.33 12.06
C SER A 292 11.82 -0.60 10.88
N ASP A 293 12.73 -1.58 11.00
CA ASP A 293 13.60 -2.00 9.91
C ASP A 293 12.85 -2.79 8.84
N ARG A 294 11.94 -3.71 9.23
CA ARG A 294 11.07 -4.42 8.28
C ARG A 294 10.20 -3.45 7.50
N LEU A 295 9.68 -2.43 8.18
CA LEU A 295 8.87 -1.40 7.55
C LEU A 295 9.69 -0.60 6.55
N ARG A 296 10.92 -0.23 6.90
CA ARG A 296 11.87 0.49 6.02
C ARG A 296 12.23 -0.34 4.78
N GLU A 297 12.53 -1.62 4.96
CA GLU A 297 12.80 -2.56 3.86
C GLU A 297 11.57 -2.76 2.97
N GLY A 298 10.40 -2.90 3.58
CA GLY A 298 9.10 -2.92 2.90
C GLY A 298 8.88 -1.66 2.05
N THR A 299 9.22 -0.47 2.58
CA THR A 299 9.14 0.80 1.82
C THR A 299 10.05 0.76 0.60
N MET A 300 11.29 0.32 0.76
CA MET A 300 12.27 0.27 -0.33
C MET A 300 11.87 -0.73 -1.42
N SER A 301 11.37 -1.90 -1.02
CA SER A 301 10.81 -2.90 -1.93
C SER A 301 9.61 -2.35 -2.70
N ALA A 302 8.73 -1.65 -2.01
CA ALA A 302 7.55 -1.04 -2.61
C ALA A 302 7.92 0.11 -3.58
N ILE A 303 8.92 0.93 -3.27
CA ILE A 303 9.48 1.94 -4.21
C ILE A 303 9.95 1.24 -5.49
N ALA A 304 10.69 0.13 -5.37
CA ALA A 304 11.18 -0.63 -6.53
C ALA A 304 10.03 -1.22 -7.36
N ALA A 305 8.96 -1.71 -6.71
CA ALA A 305 7.76 -2.20 -7.38
C ALA A 305 7.03 -1.08 -8.15
N VAL A 306 6.87 0.10 -7.54
CA VAL A 306 6.27 1.29 -8.18
C VAL A 306 7.10 1.74 -9.38
N LEU A 307 8.42 1.79 -9.27
CA LEU A 307 9.32 2.12 -10.39
C LEU A 307 9.24 1.10 -11.52
N SER A 308 9.13 -0.19 -11.18
CA SER A 308 8.94 -1.27 -12.15
C SER A 308 7.60 -1.15 -12.88
N LEU A 309 6.53 -0.80 -12.16
CA LEU A 309 5.22 -0.50 -12.75
C LEU A 309 5.29 0.72 -13.68
N LEU A 310 5.93 1.81 -13.26
CA LEU A 310 6.14 2.99 -14.10
C LEU A 310 6.88 2.64 -15.40
N ARG A 311 7.93 1.81 -15.29
CA ARG A 311 8.66 1.31 -16.45
C ARG A 311 7.76 0.48 -17.37
N ARG A 312 6.97 -0.44 -16.82
CA ARG A 312 6.01 -1.24 -17.58
C ARG A 312 4.96 -0.37 -18.27
N VAL A 313 4.37 0.59 -17.57
CA VAL A 313 3.35 1.51 -18.12
C VAL A 313 3.94 2.37 -19.24
N THR A 314 5.16 2.88 -19.06
CA THR A 314 5.84 3.68 -20.09
C THR A 314 6.32 2.84 -21.28
N GLU A 315 6.75 1.60 -21.06
CA GLU A 315 7.11 0.64 -22.12
C GLU A 315 5.87 0.15 -22.89
N THR A 316 4.73 -0.10 -22.23
CA THR A 316 3.45 -0.39 -22.89
C THR A 316 3.04 0.78 -23.81
N ARG A 317 3.28 2.03 -23.40
CA ARG A 317 3.08 3.21 -24.28
C ARG A 317 4.12 3.32 -25.40
N ARG A 318 5.35 2.81 -25.23
CA ARG A 318 6.34 2.69 -26.32
C ARG A 318 5.97 1.58 -27.31
N GLY A 319 5.15 0.60 -26.90
CA GLY A 319 4.57 -0.46 -27.73
C GLY A 319 3.34 0.00 -28.54
N GLY A 320 3.47 1.04 -29.35
CA GLY A 320 2.53 1.35 -30.44
C GLY A 320 1.35 2.26 -30.07
N VAL A 321 1.15 3.28 -30.91
CA VAL A 321 -0.04 4.16 -30.92
C VAL A 321 -1.29 3.28 -30.93
N SER A 322 -2.26 3.54 -30.04
CA SER A 322 -3.51 2.76 -29.99
C SER A 322 -4.23 2.81 -31.34
N ARG A 323 -4.91 1.72 -31.74
CA ARG A 323 -5.64 1.68 -33.02
C ARG A 323 -6.64 2.82 -33.14
N GLU A 324 -7.29 3.16 -32.04
CA GLU A 324 -8.20 4.30 -31.95
C GLU A 324 -7.49 5.64 -32.22
N SER A 325 -6.30 5.86 -31.64
CA SER A 325 -5.50 7.06 -31.87
C SER A 325 -5.00 7.15 -33.32
N GLN A 326 -4.58 6.02 -33.90
CA GLN A 326 -4.22 5.95 -35.33
C GLN A 326 -5.40 6.30 -36.24
N LEU A 327 -6.59 5.77 -35.95
CA LEU A 327 -7.80 6.05 -36.73
C LEU A 327 -8.26 7.50 -36.60
N ARG A 328 -8.18 8.11 -35.40
CA ARG A 328 -8.45 9.56 -35.24
C ARG A 328 -7.44 10.41 -36.01
N HIS A 329 -6.15 10.07 -35.94
CA HIS A 329 -5.12 10.82 -36.66
C HIS A 329 -5.33 10.73 -38.17
N LEU A 330 -5.64 9.53 -38.66
CA LEU A 330 -6.02 9.28 -40.05
C LEU A 330 -7.28 10.06 -40.46
N ALA A 331 -8.31 10.08 -39.62
CA ALA A 331 -9.53 10.87 -39.87
C ALA A 331 -9.20 12.38 -39.97
N GLY A 332 -8.27 12.86 -39.16
CA GLY A 332 -7.73 14.23 -39.27
C GLY A 332 -7.05 14.49 -40.61
N TRP A 333 -6.28 13.53 -41.14
CA TRP A 333 -5.68 13.63 -42.47
C TRP A 333 -6.71 13.60 -43.60
N PHE A 334 -7.76 12.77 -43.48
CA PHE A 334 -8.88 12.79 -44.42
C PHE A 334 -9.63 14.13 -44.40
N ALA A 335 -9.89 14.68 -43.21
CA ALA A 335 -10.58 15.97 -43.06
C ALA A 335 -9.74 17.16 -43.58
N ALA A 336 -8.41 17.04 -43.54
CA ALA A 336 -7.47 18.05 -44.02
C ALA A 336 -7.02 17.83 -45.49
N ALA A 337 -7.53 16.81 -46.17
CA ALA A 337 -7.16 16.53 -47.55
C ALA A 337 -7.63 17.68 -48.46
N PRO A 338 -6.73 18.28 -49.27
CA PRO A 338 -7.06 19.48 -50.06
C PRO A 338 -8.01 19.20 -51.23
N THR A 339 -8.08 17.95 -51.70
CA THR A 339 -8.94 17.51 -52.80
C THR A 339 -9.46 16.09 -52.56
N GLU A 340 -10.53 15.72 -53.25
CA GLU A 340 -11.09 14.36 -53.22
C GLU A 340 -10.10 13.31 -53.75
N ASP A 341 -9.32 13.65 -54.78
CA ASP A 341 -8.25 12.79 -55.29
C ASP A 341 -7.15 12.52 -54.25
N ALA A 342 -6.78 13.51 -53.43
CA ALA A 342 -5.82 13.34 -52.35
C ALA A 342 -6.37 12.43 -51.23
N ALA A 343 -7.67 12.53 -50.94
CA ALA A 343 -8.35 11.63 -50.01
C ALA A 343 -8.39 10.19 -50.55
N HIS A 344 -8.69 10.00 -51.84
CA HIS A 344 -8.65 8.67 -52.47
C HIS A 344 -7.25 8.07 -52.50
N ALA A 345 -6.21 8.86 -52.78
CA ALA A 345 -4.82 8.41 -52.71
C ALA A 345 -4.43 8.01 -51.28
N LEU A 346 -4.84 8.78 -50.28
CA LEU A 346 -4.63 8.44 -48.87
C LEU A 346 -5.36 7.14 -48.47
N TYR A 347 -6.59 6.95 -48.95
CA TYR A 347 -7.35 5.72 -48.74
C TYR A 347 -6.62 4.50 -49.33
N GLN A 348 -6.10 4.61 -50.55
CA GLN A 348 -5.34 3.53 -51.17
C GLN A 348 -4.09 3.18 -50.36
N VAL A 349 -3.28 4.17 -49.97
CA VAL A 349 -2.05 3.91 -49.20
C VAL A 349 -2.34 3.23 -47.86
N VAL A 350 -3.46 3.56 -47.21
CA VAL A 350 -3.77 3.08 -45.85
C VAL A 350 -4.53 1.76 -45.85
N PHE A 351 -5.40 1.52 -46.84
CA PHE A 351 -6.32 0.38 -46.85
C PHE A 351 -6.10 -0.61 -48.01
N ASP A 352 -5.37 -0.22 -49.07
CA ASP A 352 -5.16 -1.06 -50.26
C ASP A 352 -3.86 -1.90 -50.19
N LEU A 353 -3.13 -1.82 -49.08
CA LEU A 353 -2.10 -2.80 -48.76
C LEU A 353 -2.76 -4.11 -48.28
N GLY A 354 -3.16 -4.93 -49.26
CA GLY A 354 -3.64 -6.29 -48.99
C GLY A 354 -2.63 -7.07 -48.15
N ARG A 355 -3.12 -7.85 -47.17
CA ARG A 355 -2.27 -8.75 -46.39
C ARG A 355 -1.48 -9.67 -47.35
N PRO A 356 -0.20 -10.00 -47.07
CA PRO A 356 0.49 -11.04 -47.81
C PRO A 356 -0.37 -12.32 -47.77
N ARG A 357 -0.73 -12.84 -48.94
CA ARG A 357 -1.52 -14.07 -49.03
C ARG A 357 -0.60 -15.23 -48.69
N HIS A 358 -0.79 -15.80 -47.50
CA HIS A 358 -0.11 -17.03 -47.11
C HIS A 358 -0.84 -18.22 -47.74
N LEU A 359 -0.28 -18.76 -48.81
CA LEU A 359 -0.71 -20.02 -49.40
C LEU A 359 0.06 -21.15 -48.68
N SER A 360 -0.27 -21.37 -47.41
CA SER A 360 0.37 -22.39 -46.59
C SER A 360 -0.27 -23.75 -46.83
N MET A 361 0.05 -24.37 -47.96
CA MET A 361 -0.21 -25.80 -48.16
C MET A 361 1.12 -26.53 -48.16
N LEU A 362 1.21 -27.55 -47.30
CA LEU A 362 2.37 -28.45 -47.24
C LEU A 362 2.24 -29.47 -48.36
N HIS A 363 3.37 -29.85 -48.97
CA HIS A 363 3.41 -31.04 -49.81
C HIS A 363 3.00 -32.25 -48.92
N PRO A 364 2.14 -33.17 -49.39
CA PRO A 364 1.63 -34.28 -48.57
C PRO A 364 2.74 -35.19 -48.01
N ASP A 365 3.87 -35.21 -48.70
CA ASP A 365 5.05 -35.97 -48.31
C ASP A 365 6.27 -35.04 -48.31
N ALA A 366 6.72 -34.64 -47.11
CA ALA A 366 7.77 -33.65 -46.91
C ALA A 366 9.17 -34.20 -47.23
N ASP A 367 9.34 -35.52 -47.21
CA ASP A 367 10.64 -36.18 -47.39
C ASP A 367 10.95 -36.47 -48.87
N VAL A 368 9.97 -36.27 -49.76
CA VAL A 368 10.09 -36.48 -51.22
C VAL A 368 10.94 -35.40 -51.90
N ILE A 369 11.08 -34.23 -51.27
CA ILE A 369 11.84 -33.10 -51.83
C ILE A 369 13.11 -32.92 -51.00
N PRO A 370 14.30 -33.30 -51.53
CA PRO A 370 15.56 -33.09 -50.84
C PRO A 370 15.80 -31.60 -50.52
N GLU A 371 16.34 -31.31 -49.34
CA GLU A 371 16.62 -29.92 -48.89
C GLU A 371 17.54 -29.14 -49.83
N SER A 372 18.36 -29.84 -50.63
CA SER A 372 19.28 -29.25 -51.61
C SER A 372 18.63 -28.90 -52.96
N ARG A 373 17.35 -29.25 -53.18
CA ARG A 373 16.66 -28.99 -54.45
C ARG A 373 16.15 -27.54 -54.50
N SER A 374 16.43 -26.86 -55.61
CA SER A 374 15.95 -25.50 -55.85
C SER A 374 14.42 -25.45 -55.87
N TRP A 375 13.85 -24.38 -55.30
CA TRP A 375 12.41 -24.12 -55.34
C TRP A 375 11.85 -24.12 -56.77
N TRP A 376 12.63 -23.63 -57.73
CA TRP A 376 12.24 -23.56 -59.15
C TRP A 376 12.16 -24.93 -59.84
N GLU A 377 12.79 -25.94 -59.24
CA GLU A 377 12.90 -27.30 -59.77
C GLU A 377 12.11 -28.32 -58.93
N ALA A 378 11.56 -27.89 -57.79
CA ALA A 378 10.74 -28.70 -56.92
C ALA A 378 9.34 -28.91 -57.54
N PRO A 379 8.71 -30.08 -57.33
CA PRO A 379 7.32 -30.29 -57.72
C PRO A 379 6.42 -29.20 -57.11
N PRO A 380 5.54 -28.55 -57.91
CA PRO A 380 4.65 -27.52 -57.40
C PRO A 380 3.61 -28.12 -56.46
N VAL A 381 3.25 -27.36 -55.42
CA VAL A 381 2.12 -27.72 -54.54
C VAL A 381 0.83 -27.28 -55.23
N GLU A 382 -0.11 -28.22 -55.45
CA GLU A 382 -1.41 -27.89 -56.02
C GLU A 382 -2.22 -27.03 -55.04
N ILE A 383 -2.65 -25.84 -55.49
CA ILE A 383 -3.44 -24.90 -54.69
C ILE A 383 -4.89 -24.96 -55.14
N SER A 384 -5.82 -25.08 -54.19
CA SER A 384 -7.25 -25.06 -54.47
C SER A 384 -7.67 -23.75 -55.16
N ARG A 385 -8.33 -23.85 -56.32
CA ARG A 385 -8.80 -22.73 -57.14
C ARG A 385 -10.16 -22.15 -56.71
N THR A 386 -10.72 -22.62 -55.59
CA THR A 386 -12.07 -22.29 -55.13
C THR A 386 -12.33 -20.79 -54.99
N LEU A 387 -11.33 -19.98 -54.61
CA LEU A 387 -11.47 -18.52 -54.56
C LEU A 387 -11.73 -17.89 -55.94
N ALA A 388 -11.04 -18.37 -56.97
CA ALA A 388 -11.13 -17.84 -58.33
C ALA A 388 -12.38 -18.34 -59.08
N GLU A 389 -12.84 -19.55 -58.77
CA GLU A 389 -13.95 -20.19 -59.50
C GLU A 389 -15.32 -20.03 -58.82
N THR A 390 -15.36 -19.94 -57.48
CA THR A 390 -16.63 -19.93 -56.72
C THR A 390 -16.80 -18.74 -55.78
N GLY A 391 -15.81 -17.85 -55.70
CA GLY A 391 -15.81 -16.69 -54.80
C GLY A 391 -15.72 -17.06 -53.31
N ARG A 392 -15.55 -18.35 -52.98
CA ARG A 392 -15.39 -18.83 -51.60
C ARG A 392 -13.91 -18.86 -51.25
N THR A 393 -13.54 -18.09 -50.24
CA THR A 393 -12.20 -18.13 -49.66
C THR A 393 -11.94 -19.51 -49.06
N PRO A 394 -10.88 -20.24 -49.47
CA PRO A 394 -10.44 -21.39 -48.70
C PRO A 394 -10.19 -20.94 -47.26
N SER A 395 -10.57 -21.77 -46.28
CA SER A 395 -10.14 -21.51 -44.90
C SER A 395 -8.61 -21.43 -44.91
N PRO A 396 -7.99 -20.36 -44.39
CA PRO A 396 -6.55 -20.34 -44.18
C PRO A 396 -6.18 -21.61 -43.42
N GLY A 397 -5.22 -22.37 -43.95
CA GLY A 397 -4.63 -23.45 -43.17
C GLY A 397 -4.08 -22.88 -41.88
N LEU A 398 -4.00 -23.71 -40.83
CA LEU A 398 -3.34 -23.31 -39.59
C LEU A 398 -1.89 -22.89 -39.92
N PRO A 399 -1.38 -21.81 -39.31
CA PRO A 399 0.04 -21.47 -39.44
C PRO A 399 0.87 -22.70 -39.09
N GLY A 400 1.95 -22.95 -39.85
CA GLY A 400 2.89 -24.00 -39.50
C GLY A 400 3.33 -23.84 -38.03
N ARG A 401 3.35 -24.94 -37.26
CA ARG A 401 3.81 -24.90 -35.86
C ARG A 401 5.20 -24.27 -35.85
N VAL A 402 5.33 -23.12 -35.21
CA VAL A 402 6.64 -22.55 -34.88
C VAL A 402 7.36 -23.59 -34.04
N GLN A 403 8.42 -24.17 -34.59
CA GLN A 403 9.24 -25.13 -33.84
C GLN A 403 9.85 -24.38 -32.66
N ARG A 404 9.37 -24.70 -31.45
CA ARG A 404 10.00 -24.21 -30.22
C ARG A 404 11.36 -24.87 -30.13
N ASN A 405 12.43 -24.08 -30.28
CA ASN A 405 13.79 -24.55 -30.09
C ASN A 405 14.08 -24.68 -28.59
N ASP A 406 13.52 -25.71 -27.97
CA ASP A 406 13.64 -25.98 -26.53
C ASP A 406 15.11 -26.12 -26.11
N ALA A 407 15.98 -26.59 -27.01
CA ALA A 407 17.42 -26.64 -26.79
C ALA A 407 18.05 -25.24 -26.63
N SER A 408 17.64 -24.27 -27.44
CA SER A 408 18.11 -22.89 -27.29
C SER A 408 17.53 -22.20 -26.06
N VAL A 409 16.28 -22.48 -25.70
CA VAL A 409 15.68 -21.98 -24.45
C VAL A 409 16.41 -22.54 -23.23
N ARG A 410 16.71 -23.84 -23.22
CA ARG A 410 17.51 -24.48 -22.15
C ARG A 410 18.90 -23.88 -22.07
N ARG A 411 19.60 -23.75 -23.20
CA ARG A 411 20.95 -23.15 -23.26
C ARG A 411 20.97 -21.73 -22.68
N LEU A 412 19.98 -20.89 -23.01
CA LEU A 412 19.88 -19.53 -22.49
C LEU A 412 19.60 -19.52 -20.98
N ARG A 413 18.74 -20.42 -20.48
CA ARG A 413 18.48 -20.57 -19.04
C ARG A 413 19.72 -21.03 -18.29
N ASP A 414 20.46 -21.99 -18.84
CA ASP A 414 21.69 -22.50 -18.25
C ASP A 414 22.78 -21.41 -18.22
N ALA A 415 22.91 -20.63 -19.29
CA ALA A 415 23.80 -19.48 -19.33
C ALA A 415 23.42 -18.41 -18.29
N GLN A 416 22.13 -18.14 -18.11
CA GLN A 416 21.64 -17.20 -17.08
C GLN A 416 21.97 -17.69 -15.66
N LEU A 417 21.72 -18.97 -15.36
CA LEU A 417 22.04 -19.56 -14.06
C LEU A 417 23.55 -19.60 -13.79
N ALA A 418 24.36 -19.89 -14.81
CA ALA A 418 25.81 -19.83 -14.72
C ALA A 418 26.30 -18.40 -14.42
N GLY A 419 25.75 -17.39 -15.10
CA GLY A 419 26.06 -15.99 -14.83
C GLY A 419 25.68 -15.54 -13.42
N GLN A 420 24.52 -15.97 -12.90
CA GLN A 420 24.10 -15.69 -11.52
C GLN A 420 25.05 -16.32 -10.49
N ARG A 421 25.47 -17.58 -10.71
CA ARG A 421 26.43 -18.25 -9.84
C ARG A 421 27.79 -17.55 -9.86
N ALA A 422 28.29 -17.18 -11.03
CA ALA A 422 29.55 -16.46 -11.17
C ALA A 422 29.53 -15.12 -10.42
N ARG A 423 28.45 -14.33 -10.57
CA ARG A 423 28.28 -13.06 -9.84
C ARG A 423 28.20 -13.26 -8.33
N ALA A 424 27.48 -14.28 -7.85
CA ALA A 424 27.39 -14.59 -6.43
C ALA A 424 28.75 -14.99 -5.84
N THR A 425 29.55 -15.77 -6.59
CA THR A 425 30.92 -16.14 -6.18
C THR A 425 31.83 -14.92 -6.15
N ALA A 426 31.78 -14.06 -7.18
CA ALA A 426 32.56 -12.83 -7.24
C ALA A 426 32.19 -11.86 -6.11
N ALA A 427 30.89 -11.70 -5.80
CA ALA A 427 30.45 -10.89 -4.67
C ALA A 427 31.01 -11.41 -3.34
N LYS A 428 30.93 -12.73 -3.08
CA LYS A 428 31.52 -13.35 -1.88
C LYS A 428 33.04 -13.17 -1.80
N SER A 429 33.74 -13.27 -2.93
CA SER A 429 35.18 -13.04 -3.00
C SER A 429 35.54 -11.59 -2.64
N LEU A 430 34.77 -10.62 -3.13
CA LEU A 430 34.95 -9.20 -2.78
C LEU A 430 34.66 -8.92 -1.30
N ALA A 431 33.63 -9.54 -0.72
CA ALA A 431 33.30 -9.40 0.70
C ALA A 431 34.39 -9.99 1.61
N ALA A 432 34.96 -11.14 1.23
CA ALA A 432 36.00 -11.81 2.02
C ALA A 432 37.40 -11.22 1.83
N GLY A 433 37.75 -10.83 0.59
CA GLY A 433 39.09 -10.43 0.21
C GLY A 433 39.29 -8.92 0.00
N GLY A 434 38.22 -8.12 0.08
CA GLY A 434 38.26 -6.68 -0.17
C GLY A 434 38.62 -6.32 -1.62
N VAL A 435 38.86 -5.01 -1.85
CA VAL A 435 39.14 -4.43 -3.17
C VAL A 435 40.57 -3.92 -3.34
N TYR A 436 41.36 -3.88 -2.26
CA TYR A 436 42.72 -3.36 -2.24
C TYR A 436 43.75 -4.50 -2.18
N ASP A 437 44.99 -4.20 -2.57
CA ASP A 437 46.13 -5.12 -2.53
C ASP A 437 45.97 -6.40 -3.38
N ARG A 438 45.06 -6.38 -4.36
CA ARG A 438 44.84 -7.43 -5.35
C ARG A 438 44.32 -6.86 -6.67
N VAL A 439 44.46 -7.66 -7.73
CA VAL A 439 43.83 -7.38 -9.04
C VAL A 439 42.49 -8.11 -9.09
N LEU A 440 41.41 -7.38 -9.35
CA LEU A 440 40.06 -7.94 -9.47
C LEU A 440 39.87 -8.60 -10.84
N ASP A 441 39.27 -9.78 -10.87
CA ASP A 441 38.91 -10.43 -12.12
C ASP A 441 37.72 -9.73 -12.82
N GLU A 442 37.36 -10.18 -14.02
CA GLU A 442 36.30 -9.55 -14.82
C GLU A 442 34.93 -9.56 -14.11
N GLN A 443 34.61 -10.64 -13.39
CA GLN A 443 33.33 -10.78 -12.69
C GLN A 443 33.29 -9.96 -11.41
N GLU A 444 34.40 -9.92 -10.67
CA GLU A 444 34.60 -9.07 -9.51
C GLU A 444 34.53 -7.58 -9.90
N THR A 445 35.10 -7.23 -11.05
CA THR A 445 35.05 -5.87 -11.59
C THR A 445 33.62 -5.45 -11.92
N GLU A 446 32.85 -6.31 -12.59
CA GLU A 446 31.43 -6.02 -12.86
C GLU A 446 30.61 -5.82 -11.57
N VAL A 447 30.81 -6.69 -10.56
CA VAL A 447 30.11 -6.57 -9.28
C VAL A 447 30.50 -5.29 -8.54
N LEU A 448 31.80 -4.94 -8.52
CA LEU A 448 32.29 -3.70 -7.91
C LEU A 448 31.65 -2.46 -8.57
N LEU A 449 31.63 -2.41 -9.90
CA LEU A 449 31.04 -1.28 -10.64
C LEU A 449 29.53 -1.13 -10.37
N SER A 450 28.82 -2.25 -10.26
CA SER A 450 27.39 -2.24 -9.94
C SER A 450 27.14 -1.74 -8.50
N LEU A 451 27.93 -2.21 -7.53
CA LEU A 451 27.89 -1.74 -6.14
C LEU A 451 28.26 -0.25 -6.01
N LEU A 452 29.24 0.22 -6.78
CA LEU A 452 29.59 1.64 -6.85
C LEU A 452 28.46 2.48 -7.44
N ASN A 453 27.83 2.02 -8.52
CA ASN A 453 26.67 2.69 -9.09
C ASN A 453 25.53 2.81 -8.07
N ALA A 454 25.24 1.75 -7.32
CA ALA A 454 24.26 1.78 -6.23
C ALA A 454 24.66 2.77 -5.13
N ALA A 455 25.91 2.74 -4.66
CA ALA A 455 26.40 3.61 -3.59
C ALA A 455 26.48 5.10 -3.98
N LEU A 456 26.74 5.40 -5.27
CA LEU A 456 26.79 6.76 -5.80
C LEU A 456 25.38 7.31 -6.09
N THR A 457 24.44 6.47 -6.51
CA THR A 457 23.05 6.87 -6.74
C THR A 457 22.35 7.23 -5.42
N ALA A 458 22.71 6.54 -4.31
CA ALA A 458 22.22 6.87 -2.97
C ALA A 458 22.73 8.22 -2.41
N ARG A 459 23.61 8.92 -3.15
CA ARG A 459 24.32 10.13 -2.70
C ARG A 459 23.57 11.40 -3.10
N VAL A 460 22.47 11.73 -2.41
CA VAL A 460 21.83 13.06 -2.54
C VAL A 460 22.56 14.04 -1.61
N PRO A 461 23.20 15.12 -2.11
CA PRO A 461 23.92 16.06 -1.27
C PRO A 461 22.96 16.97 -0.49
N VAL A 462 23.02 16.91 0.83
CA VAL A 462 22.42 17.92 1.73
C VAL A 462 23.57 18.62 2.46
N SER A 463 23.80 19.89 2.13
CA SER A 463 24.69 20.83 2.86
C SER A 463 26.22 20.64 2.79
N GLY A 464 26.80 20.41 1.60
CA GLY A 464 28.20 20.76 1.33
C GLY A 464 29.29 19.95 2.06
N ARG A 465 28.94 18.96 2.88
CA ARG A 465 29.86 17.94 3.39
C ARG A 465 29.43 16.56 2.90
N VAL A 466 30.37 15.88 2.26
CA VAL A 466 30.13 14.57 1.66
C VAL A 466 30.23 13.51 2.75
N ASN A 467 29.10 12.92 3.16
CA ASN A 467 29.09 11.80 4.12
C ASN A 467 29.35 10.46 3.41
N SER A 468 29.62 9.41 4.19
CA SER A 468 29.74 8.05 3.69
C SER A 468 28.44 7.56 3.04
N SER A 469 28.50 6.84 1.93
CA SER A 469 27.33 6.25 1.26
C SER A 469 27.50 4.75 1.07
N THR A 470 26.38 4.02 1.05
CA THR A 470 26.39 2.55 0.99
C THR A 470 25.53 2.06 -0.17
N GLY A 471 26.04 1.12 -0.95
CA GLY A 471 25.31 0.38 -1.98
C GLY A 471 25.32 -1.10 -1.65
N ALA A 472 24.20 -1.80 -1.83
CA ALA A 472 24.10 -3.23 -1.55
C ALA A 472 23.49 -3.96 -2.74
N GLU A 473 24.12 -5.07 -3.15
CA GLU A 473 23.66 -5.92 -4.24
C GLU A 473 24.18 -7.34 -4.05
N ASN A 474 23.42 -8.35 -4.46
CA ASN A 474 23.80 -9.77 -4.38
C ASN A 474 24.24 -10.25 -2.98
N GLY A 475 23.69 -9.66 -1.91
CA GLY A 475 23.99 -10.01 -0.52
C GLY A 475 25.29 -9.41 0.02
N VAL A 476 25.91 -8.47 -0.71
CA VAL A 476 27.16 -7.82 -0.34
C VAL A 476 26.97 -6.30 -0.30
N ARG A 477 27.64 -5.64 0.63
CA ARG A 477 27.51 -4.21 0.93
C ARG A 477 28.82 -3.49 0.66
N LEU A 478 28.78 -2.49 -0.22
CA LEU A 478 29.88 -1.56 -0.45
C LEU A 478 29.62 -0.25 0.30
N THR A 479 30.60 0.23 1.05
CA THR A 479 30.58 1.55 1.69
C THR A 479 31.67 2.44 1.11
N LEU A 480 31.27 3.62 0.65
CA LEU A 480 32.13 4.72 0.22
C LEU A 480 32.32 5.67 1.40
N ARG A 481 33.56 5.96 1.77
CA ARG A 481 33.93 6.96 2.79
C ARG A 481 34.80 8.05 2.19
N PRO A 482 34.61 9.33 2.57
CA PRO A 482 35.60 10.36 2.28
C PRO A 482 36.97 9.97 2.84
N HIS A 483 38.01 10.23 2.08
CA HIS A 483 39.38 9.91 2.45
C HIS A 483 40.31 11.06 2.00
N ASP A 484 41.38 11.30 2.75
CA ASP A 484 42.26 12.45 2.48
C ASP A 484 43.09 12.30 1.21
N VAL A 485 43.34 11.04 0.81
CA VAL A 485 44.10 10.65 -0.38
C VAL A 485 43.21 9.87 -1.34
N SER A 486 43.38 10.06 -2.65
CA SER A 486 42.69 9.29 -3.68
C SER A 486 43.12 7.83 -3.64
N THR A 487 42.17 6.89 -3.74
CA THR A 487 42.47 5.44 -3.71
C THR A 487 42.41 4.85 -5.11
N THR A 488 43.09 3.72 -5.30
CA THR A 488 43.13 3.01 -6.59
C THR A 488 42.75 1.56 -6.39
N VAL A 489 41.86 1.06 -7.24
CA VAL A 489 41.53 -0.36 -7.32
C VAL A 489 42.06 -0.89 -8.65
N GLU A 490 42.84 -1.97 -8.58
CA GLU A 490 43.37 -2.66 -9.76
C GLU A 490 42.33 -3.67 -10.27
N THR A 491 41.93 -3.57 -11.53
CA THR A 491 40.91 -4.42 -12.16
C THR A 491 41.45 -5.09 -13.41
N ALA A 492 40.79 -6.16 -13.87
CA ALA A 492 41.12 -6.83 -15.13
C ALA A 492 41.03 -5.88 -16.34
N ARG A 493 40.27 -4.78 -16.23
CA ARG A 493 40.11 -3.74 -17.26
C ARG A 493 41.03 -2.54 -17.08
N GLY A 494 41.95 -2.57 -16.11
CA GLY A 494 42.85 -1.47 -15.79
C GLY A 494 42.62 -0.86 -14.42
N ARG A 495 42.99 0.40 -14.23
CA ARG A 495 43.03 1.05 -12.90
C ARG A 495 41.81 1.93 -12.69
N LEU A 496 41.07 1.69 -11.61
CA LEU A 496 39.97 2.56 -11.19
C LEU A 496 40.47 3.54 -10.12
N HIS A 497 40.58 4.81 -10.47
CA HIS A 497 40.91 5.89 -9.53
C HIS A 497 39.66 6.47 -8.88
N LEU A 498 39.65 6.50 -7.55
CA LEU A 498 38.59 7.05 -6.73
C LEU A 498 39.12 8.28 -5.99
N ASP A 499 38.74 9.46 -6.47
CA ASP A 499 39.27 10.71 -5.93
C ASP A 499 38.74 11.00 -4.52
N ARG A 500 39.64 11.12 -3.54
CA ARG A 500 39.33 11.37 -2.11
C ARG A 500 38.25 10.45 -1.53
N LEU A 501 38.18 9.22 -2.03
CA LEU A 501 37.21 8.21 -1.61
C LEU A 501 37.91 6.90 -1.32
N GLN A 502 37.46 6.24 -0.25
CA GLN A 502 37.84 4.88 0.11
C GLN A 502 36.63 3.97 0.02
N VAL A 503 36.84 2.76 -0.48
CA VAL A 503 35.83 1.71 -0.66
C VAL A 503 36.09 0.59 0.34
N SER A 504 35.05 0.15 1.04
CA SER A 504 35.08 -1.10 1.81
C SER A 504 33.91 -1.98 1.39
N VAL A 505 34.15 -3.26 1.14
CA VAL A 505 33.13 -4.24 0.77
C VAL A 505 32.99 -5.26 1.90
N GLN A 506 31.76 -5.55 2.32
CA GLN A 506 31.41 -6.44 3.44
C GLN A 506 30.25 -7.36 3.11
#